data_AF-A0A919MC75-F1
#
_entry.id   AF-A0A919MC75-F1
#
_cell.length_a   1.000
_cell.length_b   1.000
_cell.length_c   1.000
_cell.angle_alpha   90.00
_cell.angle_beta   90.00
_cell.angle_gamma   90.00
#
_symmetry.space_group_name_H-M   'P 1'
#
loop_
_entity.id
_entity.type
_entity.pdbx_description
1 polymer ?
#
loop_
_entity_poly.entity_id
_entity_poly.type
_entity_poly.pdbx_seq_one_letter_code
_entity_poly.pdbx_strand_id
1 'polypeptide(L)'
;MLVAAGVVLTAAPAAAAVKYDPVAQTGTVAGADVRKAFGWTSATLAERAGGLAFSQDFWTADNYAVACGERRLRVVHHHDFGRFELTAGVARDGYGGLSFRITGAYAGISGTSVPPAPGQPCPADQTIKIDEVRLVSSVKGWTLTATSGDARRDLLGGRSRAPHR
;
A
#
# COMPACT_ATOMS: atom_id res chain seq x y z
N MET A 1 -7.32 4.04 60.33
CA MET A 1 -8.27 3.69 59.25
C MET A 1 -7.65 4.15 57.94
N LEU A 2 -7.10 3.23 57.15
CA LEU A 2 -6.41 3.53 55.88
C LEU A 2 -7.29 2.98 54.75
N VAL A 3 -7.80 3.87 53.91
CA VAL A 3 -8.60 3.52 52.72
C VAL A 3 -7.62 3.35 51.56
N ALA A 4 -7.37 2.11 51.17
CA ALA A 4 -6.58 1.79 49.98
C ALA A 4 -7.47 1.95 48.74
N ALA A 5 -7.26 3.02 47.98
CA ALA A 5 -7.91 3.23 46.69
C ALA A 5 -7.26 2.30 45.65
N GLY A 6 -7.95 1.20 45.33
CA GLY A 6 -7.55 0.29 44.27
C GLY A 6 -7.70 0.95 42.91
N VAL A 7 -6.58 1.22 42.24
CA VAL A 7 -6.56 1.62 40.83
C VAL A 7 -6.87 0.38 40.00
N VAL A 8 -8.13 0.22 39.58
CA VAL A 8 -8.51 -0.76 38.57
C VAL A 8 -8.01 -0.22 37.23
N LEU A 9 -6.84 -0.69 36.77
CA LEU A 9 -6.42 -0.53 35.38
C LEU A 9 -7.35 -1.39 34.52
N THR A 10 -8.44 -0.82 34.02
CA THR A 10 -9.21 -1.42 32.94
C THR A 10 -8.36 -1.34 31.68
N ALA A 11 -7.74 -2.46 31.30
CA ALA A 11 -7.05 -2.59 30.03
C ALA A 11 -8.05 -2.31 28.90
N ALA A 12 -7.87 -1.17 28.21
CA ALA A 12 -8.69 -0.85 27.05
C ALA A 12 -8.48 -1.95 25.99
N PRO A 13 -9.55 -2.55 25.46
CA PRO A 13 -9.41 -3.55 24.41
C PRO A 13 -8.72 -2.91 23.20
N ALA A 14 -7.69 -3.59 22.68
CA ALA A 14 -6.98 -3.12 21.50
C ALA A 14 -7.95 -3.03 20.32
N ALA A 15 -8.13 -1.83 19.78
CA ALA A 15 -8.88 -1.62 18.54
C ALA A 15 -8.29 -2.53 17.45
N ALA A 16 -9.14 -3.28 16.76
CA ALA A 16 -8.69 -4.24 15.76
C ALA A 16 -7.93 -3.53 14.64
N ALA A 17 -6.69 -3.95 14.38
CA ALA A 17 -5.82 -3.42 13.34
C ALA A 17 -6.47 -3.43 11.95
N VAL A 18 -5.94 -2.63 11.02
CA VAL A 18 -6.28 -2.66 9.59
C VAL A 18 -6.35 -4.10 9.05
N LYS A 19 -7.51 -4.49 8.53
CA LYS A 19 -7.75 -5.77 7.85
C LYS A 19 -8.22 -5.49 6.45
N TYR A 20 -7.44 -5.87 5.45
CA TYR A 20 -7.75 -5.57 4.07
C TYR A 20 -7.35 -6.72 3.16
N ASP A 21 -8.26 -7.12 2.29
CA ASP A 21 -8.03 -8.07 1.21
C ASP A 21 -7.75 -7.29 -0.08
N PRO A 22 -6.51 -7.28 -0.59
CA PRO A 22 -6.14 -6.52 -1.79
C PRO A 22 -6.65 -7.15 -3.10
N VAL A 23 -7.13 -8.40 -3.06
CA VAL A 23 -7.73 -9.09 -4.21
C VAL A 23 -9.21 -8.78 -4.28
N ALA A 24 -9.93 -8.94 -3.17
CA ALA A 24 -11.35 -8.58 -3.09
C ALA A 24 -11.57 -7.06 -3.00
N GLN A 25 -10.54 -6.29 -2.67
CA GLN A 25 -10.58 -4.84 -2.45
C GLN A 25 -11.57 -4.45 -1.35
N THR A 26 -11.71 -5.30 -0.34
CA THR A 26 -12.63 -5.11 0.78
C THR A 26 -11.89 -5.19 2.09
N GLY A 27 -12.46 -4.59 3.13
CA GLY A 27 -11.85 -4.66 4.45
C GLY A 27 -12.39 -3.64 5.43
N THR A 28 -11.65 -3.49 6.52
CA THR A 28 -11.91 -2.52 7.57
C THR A 28 -10.62 -1.82 8.00
N VAL A 29 -10.73 -0.51 8.21
CA VAL A 29 -9.67 0.32 8.79
C VAL A 29 -10.19 0.87 10.11
N ALA A 30 -9.51 0.60 11.22
CA ALA A 30 -9.88 1.20 12.49
C ALA A 30 -9.45 2.68 12.55
N GLY A 31 -10.28 3.51 13.18
CA GLY A 31 -9.95 4.92 13.37
C GLY A 31 -8.68 5.14 14.20
N ALA A 32 -8.30 4.20 15.06
CA ALA A 32 -7.02 4.25 15.78
C ALA A 32 -5.81 4.22 14.82
N ASP A 33 -5.87 3.40 13.76
CA ASP A 33 -4.80 3.31 12.76
C ASP A 33 -4.73 4.58 11.92
N VAL A 34 -5.88 5.14 11.52
CA VAL A 34 -5.93 6.44 10.82
C VAL A 34 -5.34 7.53 11.69
N ARG A 35 -5.74 7.62 12.96
CA ARG A 35 -5.18 8.60 13.90
C ARG A 35 -3.68 8.45 14.06
N LYS A 36 -3.19 7.23 14.21
CA LYS A 36 -1.76 6.96 14.32
C LYS A 36 -1.01 7.39 13.06
N ALA A 37 -1.53 7.07 11.87
CA ALA A 37 -0.89 7.39 10.60
C ALA A 37 -0.83 8.90 10.33
N PHE A 38 -1.88 9.64 10.70
CA PHE A 38 -1.97 11.09 10.50
C PHE A 38 -1.49 11.93 11.69
N GLY A 39 -1.24 11.32 12.87
CA GLY A 39 -0.94 12.05 14.11
C GLY A 39 -2.16 12.80 14.68
N TRP A 40 -3.37 12.29 14.46
CA TRP A 40 -4.62 12.98 14.83
C TRP A 40 -5.18 12.54 16.18
N THR A 41 -5.95 13.45 16.79
CA THR A 41 -6.81 13.13 17.94
C THR A 41 -8.12 12.47 17.48
N SER A 42 -8.90 11.95 18.43
CA SER A 42 -10.25 11.42 18.14
C SER A 42 -11.21 12.49 17.62
N ALA A 43 -11.12 13.72 18.13
CA ALA A 43 -11.93 14.84 17.67
C ALA A 43 -11.61 15.20 16.22
N THR A 44 -10.32 15.34 15.90
CA THR A 44 -9.86 15.62 14.53
C THR A 44 -10.28 14.52 13.55
N LEU A 45 -10.21 13.25 13.96
CA LEU A 45 -10.72 12.16 13.14
C LEU A 45 -12.22 12.30 12.89
N ALA A 46 -13.02 12.58 13.92
CA ALA A 46 -14.47 12.72 13.78
C ALA A 46 -14.86 13.87 12.84
N GLU A 47 -14.16 14.99 12.91
CA GLU A 47 -14.36 16.14 12.00
C GLU A 47 -13.99 15.81 10.55
N ARG A 48 -12.91 15.05 10.35
CA ARG A 48 -12.36 14.77 9.00
C ARG A 48 -12.86 13.46 8.39
N ALA A 49 -13.59 12.64 9.15
CA ALA A 49 -13.94 11.28 8.73
C ALA A 49 -14.71 11.23 7.41
N GLY A 50 -15.63 12.18 7.18
CA GLY A 50 -16.42 12.24 5.95
C GLY A 50 -15.62 12.63 4.69
N GLY A 51 -14.42 13.19 4.85
CA GLY A 51 -13.54 13.57 3.75
C GLY A 51 -12.34 12.65 3.56
N LEU A 52 -12.30 11.50 4.25
CA LEU A 52 -11.24 10.50 4.04
C LEU A 52 -11.52 9.70 2.77
N ALA A 53 -10.53 9.64 1.88
CA ALA A 53 -10.51 8.75 0.74
C ALA A 53 -9.54 7.60 0.96
N PHE A 54 -9.82 6.44 0.38
CA PHE A 54 -8.95 5.27 0.44
C PHE A 54 -8.61 4.82 -0.97
N SER A 55 -7.36 4.43 -1.18
CA SER A 55 -6.88 3.90 -2.46
C SER A 55 -5.95 2.71 -2.26
N GLN A 56 -5.94 1.81 -3.22
CA GLN A 56 -4.94 0.74 -3.31
C GLN A 56 -4.06 0.98 -4.52
N ASP A 57 -2.78 1.25 -4.31
CA ASP A 57 -1.77 1.15 -5.36
C ASP A 57 -1.29 -0.30 -5.44
N PHE A 58 -1.03 -0.77 -6.67
CA PHE A 58 -0.44 -2.08 -6.91
C PHE A 58 0.65 -1.99 -7.97
N TRP A 59 1.59 -2.92 -7.93
CA TRP A 59 2.66 -3.00 -8.91
C TRP A 59 3.21 -4.42 -9.07
N THR A 60 3.76 -4.71 -10.25
CA THR A 60 4.65 -5.83 -10.54
C THR A 60 6.01 -5.27 -10.89
N ALA A 61 7.03 -5.59 -10.11
CA ALA A 61 8.42 -5.19 -10.33
C ALA A 61 9.24 -6.40 -10.79
N ASP A 62 9.62 -6.40 -12.05
CA ASP A 62 10.55 -7.35 -12.63
C ASP A 62 11.98 -6.89 -12.40
N ASN A 63 12.86 -7.82 -12.07
CA ASN A 63 14.27 -7.59 -11.86
C ASN A 63 15.02 -8.33 -12.95
N TYR A 64 15.70 -7.61 -13.81
CA TYR A 64 16.49 -8.15 -14.91
C TYR A 64 17.98 -8.09 -14.58
N ALA A 65 18.71 -9.11 -15.00
CA ALA A 65 20.14 -9.02 -15.25
C ALA A 65 20.31 -8.66 -16.73
N VAL A 66 21.01 -7.57 -17.00
CA VAL A 66 21.22 -7.03 -18.35
C VAL A 66 22.71 -7.01 -18.64
N ALA A 67 23.13 -7.48 -19.81
CA ALA A 67 24.49 -7.35 -20.29
C ALA A 67 24.60 -6.20 -21.30
N CYS A 68 25.63 -5.36 -21.14
CA CYS A 68 26.01 -4.29 -22.06
C CYS A 68 27.53 -4.35 -22.28
N GLY A 69 27.97 -4.99 -23.36
CA GLY A 69 29.37 -5.37 -23.57
C GLY A 69 29.88 -6.22 -22.40
N GLU A 70 30.99 -5.80 -21.80
CA GLU A 70 31.61 -6.51 -20.67
C GLU A 70 30.88 -6.29 -19.32
N ARG A 71 29.89 -5.39 -19.27
CA ARG A 71 29.21 -5.01 -18.03
C ARG A 71 27.92 -5.80 -17.83
N ARG A 72 27.66 -6.22 -16.60
CA ARG A 72 26.36 -6.75 -16.16
C ARG A 72 25.71 -5.83 -15.14
N LEU A 73 24.44 -5.51 -15.36
CA LEU A 73 23.67 -4.58 -14.55
C LEU A 73 22.39 -5.24 -14.05
N ARG A 74 21.93 -4.81 -12.88
CA ARG A 74 20.57 -5.10 -12.41
C ARG A 74 19.65 -3.96 -12.81
N VAL A 75 18.55 -4.29 -13.47
CA VAL A 75 17.51 -3.33 -13.86
C VAL A 75 16.21 -3.71 -13.18
N VAL A 76 15.58 -2.77 -12.49
CA VAL A 76 14.22 -2.93 -11.96
C VAL A 76 13.25 -2.28 -12.94
N HIS A 77 12.28 -3.04 -13.40
CA HIS A 77 11.26 -2.62 -14.35
C HIS A 77 9.88 -2.81 -13.71
N HIS A 78 9.13 -1.73 -13.57
CA HIS A 78 7.76 -1.77 -13.06
C HIS A 78 6.80 -2.12 -14.21
N HIS A 79 6.68 -3.42 -14.50
CA HIS A 79 5.93 -3.95 -15.63
C HIS A 79 4.44 -3.62 -15.58
N ASP A 80 3.81 -3.86 -14.43
CA ASP A 80 2.41 -3.52 -14.21
C ASP A 80 2.34 -2.55 -13.04
N PHE A 81 1.47 -1.56 -13.12
CA PHE A 81 1.15 -0.71 -11.99
C PHE A 81 -0.23 -0.11 -12.15
N GLY A 82 -0.81 0.29 -11.04
CA GLY A 82 -2.09 0.97 -11.07
C GLY A 82 -2.55 1.39 -9.70
N ARG A 83 -3.72 2.03 -9.70
CA ARG A 83 -4.41 2.44 -8.50
C ARG A 83 -5.89 2.13 -8.65
N PHE A 84 -6.47 1.64 -7.56
CA PHE A 84 -7.91 1.58 -7.37
C PHE A 84 -8.32 2.65 -6.36
N GLU A 85 -9.35 3.41 -6.70
CA GLU A 85 -10.05 4.29 -5.76
C GLU A 85 -11.17 3.48 -5.10
N LEU A 86 -11.20 3.50 -3.76
CA LEU A 86 -12.00 2.57 -2.97
C LEU A 86 -13.20 3.26 -2.34
N THR A 87 -14.34 2.56 -2.37
CA THR A 87 -15.55 2.98 -1.65
C THR A 87 -15.38 2.63 -0.18
N ALA A 88 -15.45 3.63 0.69
CA ALA A 88 -15.43 3.45 2.13
C ALA A 88 -16.60 4.17 2.79
N GLY A 89 -17.31 3.45 3.67
CA GLY A 89 -18.32 4.02 4.55
C GLY A 89 -17.77 4.22 5.97
N VAL A 90 -18.09 5.35 6.59
CA VAL A 90 -17.85 5.53 8.02
C VAL A 90 -18.76 4.59 8.79
N ALA A 91 -18.16 3.82 9.69
CA ALA A 91 -18.83 2.89 10.58
C ALA A 91 -18.42 3.18 12.03
N ARG A 92 -19.10 2.50 12.96
CA ARG A 92 -18.70 2.43 14.36
C ARG A 92 -18.12 1.05 14.62
N ASP A 93 -17.03 0.98 15.37
CA ASP A 93 -16.58 -0.28 15.95
C ASP A 93 -17.52 -0.73 17.08
N GLY A 94 -17.36 -1.97 17.54
CA GLY A 94 -18.19 -2.55 18.61
C GLY A 94 -18.07 -1.86 19.97
N TYR A 95 -17.20 -0.85 20.08
CA TYR A 95 -16.96 -0.04 21.28
C TYR A 95 -17.32 1.44 21.07
N GLY A 96 -17.96 1.78 19.95
CA GLY A 96 -18.43 3.13 19.62
C GLY A 96 -17.37 4.06 19.01
N GLY A 97 -16.14 3.59 18.81
CA GLY A 97 -15.08 4.28 18.08
C GLY A 97 -15.36 4.31 16.57
N LEU A 98 -14.72 5.23 15.84
CA LEU A 98 -14.87 5.31 14.38
C LEU A 98 -14.08 4.20 13.69
N SER A 99 -14.67 3.62 12.65
CA SER A 99 -14.03 2.69 11.72
C SER A 99 -14.48 2.99 10.29
N PHE A 100 -13.80 2.41 9.32
CA PHE A 100 -14.10 2.60 7.90
C PHE A 100 -14.25 1.23 7.25
N ARG A 101 -15.42 0.96 6.66
CA ARG A 101 -15.67 -0.27 5.93
C ARG A 101 -15.43 -0.03 4.45
N ILE A 102 -14.43 -0.71 3.90
CA ILE A 102 -14.13 -0.70 2.48
C ILE A 102 -14.93 -1.80 1.80
N THR A 103 -15.69 -1.46 0.76
CA THR A 103 -16.63 -2.39 0.10
C THR A 103 -16.25 -2.74 -1.33
N GLY A 104 -15.17 -2.18 -1.86
CA GLY A 104 -14.68 -2.45 -3.21
C GLY A 104 -14.13 -1.20 -3.88
N ALA A 105 -13.53 -1.36 -5.06
CA ALA A 105 -13.17 -0.24 -5.91
C ALA A 105 -14.40 0.31 -6.67
N TYR A 106 -14.46 1.63 -6.86
CA TYR A 106 -15.44 2.27 -7.74
C TYR A 106 -14.80 2.82 -9.02
N ALA A 107 -13.48 3.02 -9.02
CA ALA A 107 -12.71 3.45 -10.17
C ALA A 107 -11.29 2.88 -10.09
N GLY A 108 -10.60 2.86 -11.22
CA GLY A 108 -9.19 2.48 -11.25
C GLY A 108 -8.51 2.87 -12.54
N ILE A 109 -7.19 2.98 -12.45
CA ILE A 109 -6.28 3.16 -13.59
C ILE A 109 -5.17 2.13 -13.49
N SER A 110 -4.77 1.59 -14.62
CA SER A 110 -3.63 0.68 -14.72
C SER A 110 -2.80 1.01 -15.95
N GLY A 111 -1.51 0.75 -15.85
CA GLY A 111 -0.56 0.86 -16.95
C GLY A 111 0.34 -0.36 -17.02
N THR A 112 0.87 -0.59 -18.22
CA THR A 112 1.91 -1.56 -18.47
C THR A 112 3.06 -0.90 -19.21
N SER A 113 4.30 -1.32 -18.94
CA SER A 113 5.47 -0.87 -19.71
C SER A 113 6.22 -2.01 -20.37
N VAL A 114 6.92 -1.70 -21.46
CA VAL A 114 7.70 -2.67 -22.23
C VAL A 114 8.99 -3.00 -21.48
N PRO A 115 9.34 -4.28 -21.28
CA PRO A 115 10.58 -4.67 -20.60
C PRO A 115 11.84 -4.24 -21.38
N PRO A 116 13.00 -4.17 -20.71
CA PRO A 116 14.27 -4.00 -21.40
C PRO A 116 14.48 -5.13 -22.42
N ALA A 117 15.02 -4.79 -23.58
CA ALA A 117 15.27 -5.74 -24.66
C ALA A 117 16.64 -5.50 -25.33
N PRO A 118 17.27 -6.55 -25.91
CA PRO A 118 18.46 -6.38 -26.72
C PRO A 118 18.28 -5.32 -27.82
N GLY A 119 19.34 -4.56 -28.09
CA GLY A 119 19.35 -3.45 -29.05
C GLY A 119 18.85 -2.10 -28.50
N GLN A 120 18.23 -2.07 -27.31
CA GLN A 120 17.91 -0.81 -26.63
C GLN A 120 19.17 -0.17 -26.01
N PRO A 121 19.18 1.17 -25.76
CA PRO A 121 20.30 1.82 -25.06
C PRO A 121 20.51 1.22 -23.66
N CYS A 122 21.78 1.07 -23.26
CA CYS A 122 22.10 0.59 -21.93
C CYS A 122 21.75 1.65 -20.86
N PRO A 123 21.13 1.29 -19.72
CA PRO A 123 20.72 2.27 -18.70
C PRO A 123 21.87 3.05 -18.05
N ALA A 124 23.05 2.45 -17.97
CA ALA A 124 24.23 3.08 -17.38
C ALA A 124 25.04 3.92 -18.37
N ASP A 125 24.86 3.68 -19.68
CA ASP A 125 25.55 4.38 -20.76
C ASP A 125 24.74 4.24 -22.06
N GLN A 126 24.10 5.32 -22.48
CA GLN A 126 23.18 5.30 -23.63
C GLN A 126 23.90 5.12 -24.98
N THR A 127 25.24 5.21 -25.02
CA THR A 127 26.03 5.00 -26.24
C THR A 127 26.25 3.52 -26.57
N ILE A 128 26.10 2.64 -25.57
CA ILE A 128 26.21 1.18 -25.71
C ILE A 128 24.80 0.58 -25.75
N LYS A 129 24.64 -0.56 -26.42
CA LYS A 129 23.37 -1.29 -26.47
C LYS A 129 23.34 -2.45 -25.47
N ILE A 130 22.12 -2.86 -25.15
CA ILE A 130 21.88 -4.10 -24.42
C ILE A 130 22.11 -5.28 -25.37
N ASP A 131 22.91 -6.25 -24.94
CA ASP A 131 23.20 -7.46 -25.72
C ASP A 131 22.37 -8.66 -25.22
N GLU A 132 22.20 -8.77 -23.91
CA GLU A 132 21.46 -9.86 -23.26
C GLU A 132 20.56 -9.31 -22.16
N VAL A 133 19.36 -9.89 -22.04
CA VAL A 133 18.43 -9.62 -20.94
C VAL A 133 17.96 -10.95 -20.36
N ARG A 134 18.07 -11.08 -19.05
CA ARG A 134 17.56 -12.24 -18.31
C ARG A 134 16.69 -11.78 -17.15
N LEU A 135 15.44 -12.23 -17.11
CA LEU A 135 14.59 -12.03 -15.94
C LEU A 135 15.15 -12.86 -14.76
N VAL A 136 15.40 -12.20 -13.64
CA VAL A 136 15.96 -12.81 -12.42
C VAL A 136 14.89 -13.06 -11.38
N SER A 137 13.94 -12.15 -11.21
CA SER A 137 12.83 -12.30 -10.27
C SER A 137 11.72 -11.31 -10.59
N SER A 138 10.48 -11.69 -10.29
CA SER A 138 9.35 -10.76 -10.34
C SER A 138 8.69 -10.67 -8.95
N VAL A 139 8.32 -9.45 -8.54
CA VAL A 139 7.71 -9.17 -7.23
C VAL A 139 6.43 -8.38 -7.45
N LYS A 140 5.32 -8.91 -6.96
CA LYS A 140 4.07 -8.17 -6.87
C LYS A 140 3.99 -7.46 -5.54
N GLY A 141 3.48 -6.24 -5.53
CA GLY A 141 3.26 -5.47 -4.32
C GLY A 141 1.99 -4.64 -4.40
N TRP A 142 1.55 -4.21 -3.23
CA TRP A 142 0.43 -3.30 -3.09
C TRP A 142 0.55 -2.49 -1.80
N THR A 143 -0.12 -1.35 -1.77
CA THR A 143 -0.23 -0.49 -0.59
C THR A 143 -1.65 0.05 -0.50
N LEU A 144 -2.27 -0.08 0.68
CA LEU A 144 -3.50 0.62 1.05
C LEU A 144 -3.13 1.97 1.67
N THR A 145 -3.67 3.04 1.12
CA THR A 145 -3.42 4.40 1.55
C THR A 145 -4.72 5.11 1.90
N ALA A 146 -4.68 5.95 2.94
CA ALA A 146 -5.71 6.93 3.23
C ALA A 146 -5.24 8.35 2.86
N THR A 147 -6.18 9.18 2.41
CA THR A 147 -5.95 10.57 2.00
C THR A 147 -6.97 11.49 2.66
N SER A 148 -6.55 12.67 3.12
CA SER A 148 -7.42 13.75 3.61
C SER A 148 -6.90 15.10 3.13
N GLY A 149 -7.60 15.75 2.21
CA GLY A 149 -7.06 16.88 1.46
C GLY A 149 -5.78 16.47 0.73
N ASP A 150 -4.70 17.23 0.91
CA ASP A 150 -3.39 16.95 0.28
C ASP A 150 -2.54 15.94 1.06
N ALA A 151 -2.97 15.54 2.26
CA ALA A 151 -2.21 14.64 3.11
C ALA A 151 -2.49 13.18 2.74
N ARG A 152 -1.42 12.42 2.45
CA ARG A 152 -1.45 11.00 2.10
C ARG A 152 -0.70 10.16 3.14
N ARG A 153 -1.26 9.02 3.56
CA ARG A 153 -0.63 8.10 4.51
C ARG A 153 -0.86 6.64 4.15
N ASP A 154 0.21 5.86 4.15
CA ASP A 154 0.15 4.41 3.95
C ASP A 154 -0.27 3.73 5.25
N LEU A 155 -1.24 2.83 5.15
CA LEU A 155 -1.83 2.14 6.29
C LEU A 155 -1.38 0.69 6.38
N LEU A 156 -1.28 0.03 5.22
CA LEU A 156 -0.92 -1.38 5.11
C LEU A 156 -0.32 -1.62 3.73
N GLY A 157 0.56 -2.61 3.62
CA GLY A 157 1.08 -3.03 2.32
C GLY A 157 1.56 -4.47 2.38
N GLY A 158 1.72 -5.06 1.19
CA GLY A 158 2.16 -6.43 1.04
C GLY A 158 3.06 -6.59 -0.18
N ARG A 159 3.92 -7.61 -0.14
CA ARG A 159 4.75 -8.01 -1.27
C ARG A 159 4.81 -9.52 -1.36
N SER A 160 4.78 -10.05 -2.58
CA SER A 160 4.94 -11.48 -2.85
C SER A 160 5.82 -11.68 -4.07
N ARG A 161 6.62 -12.75 -4.08
CA ARG A 161 7.34 -13.16 -5.30
C ARG A 161 6.33 -13.75 -6.28
N ALA A 162 6.36 -13.29 -7.51
CA ALA A 162 5.60 -13.93 -8.58
C ALA A 162 6.37 -15.18 -9.06
N PRO A 163 5.66 -16.28 -9.35
CA PRO A 163 6.30 -17.46 -9.94
C PRO A 163 6.86 -17.10 -11.33
N HIS A 164 8.05 -17.60 -11.62
CA HIS A 164 8.64 -17.54 -12.96
C HIS A 164 7.76 -18.36 -13.90
N ARG A 165 7.20 -17.73 -14.93
CA ARG A 165 6.54 -18.42 -16.04
C ARG A 165 7.50 -18.51 -17.22
#